data_AF-A5FK16-F1
#
_entry.id   AF-A5FK16-F1
#
_cell.length_a   1.000
_cell.length_b   1.000
_cell.length_c   1.000
_cell.angle_alpha   90.00
_cell.angle_beta   90.00
_cell.angle_gamma   90.00
#
_symmetry.space_group_name_H-M   'P 1'
#
loop_
_entity.id
_entity.type
_entity.pdbx_description
1 polymer ?
#
loop_
_entity_poly.entity_id
_entity_poly.type
_entity_poly.pdbx_seq_one_letter_code
_entity_poly.pdbx_strand_id
1 'polypeptide(L)'
;MDKKEFIIGFLVGIFTALLGSYLFIKFFTNFDISTGIRTIKEMGYLGKIITIGTTLDLAVFLILLNRNKEMMARGVILAVIVLAVSTIII
;
A
#
# COMPACT_ATOMS: atom_id res chain seq x y z
N MET A 1 -24.47 -3.81 6.85
CA MET A 1 -23.82 -3.85 5.51
C MET A 1 -22.36 -3.38 5.59
N ASP A 2 -22.03 -2.65 6.66
CA ASP A 2 -20.79 -1.92 6.92
C ASP A 2 -19.52 -2.78 7.04
N LYS A 3 -19.64 -3.99 7.63
CA LYS A 3 -18.49 -4.91 7.75
C LYS A 3 -17.93 -5.36 6.39
N LYS A 4 -18.78 -5.50 5.37
CA LYS A 4 -18.32 -5.87 4.02
C LYS A 4 -17.53 -4.73 3.38
N GLU A 5 -18.05 -3.50 3.45
CA GLU A 5 -17.36 -2.33 2.89
C GLU A 5 -16.02 -2.07 3.60
N PHE A 6 -15.96 -2.29 4.92
CA PHE A 6 -14.72 -2.20 5.67
C PHE A 6 -13.66 -3.19 5.18
N ILE A 7 -14.03 -4.47 5.02
CA ILE A 7 -13.11 -5.51 4.52
C ILE A 7 -12.67 -5.21 3.09
N ILE A 8 -13.59 -4.76 2.23
CA ILE A 8 -13.27 -4.37 0.85
C ILE A 8 -12.30 -3.19 0.85
N GLY A 9 -12.50 -2.20 1.72
CA GLY A 9 -11.60 -1.06 1.88
C GLY A 9 -10.20 -1.49 2.30
N PHE A 10 -10.10 -2.41 3.26
CA PHE A 10 -8.83 -2.97 3.69
C PHE A 10 -8.09 -3.70 2.55
N LEU A 11 -8.79 -4.55 1.81
CA LEU A 11 -8.23 -5.23 0.64
C LEU A 11 -7.76 -4.22 -0.42
N VAL A 12 -8.58 -3.20 -0.70
CA VAL A 12 -8.23 -2.14 -1.67
C VAL A 12 -6.99 -1.36 -1.23
N GLY A 13 -6.83 -1.05 0.06
CA GLY A 13 -5.61 -0.42 0.58
C GLY A 13 -4.37 -1.30 0.37
N ILE A 14 -4.43 -2.59 0.71
CA ILE A 14 -3.30 -3.51 0.45
C ILE A 14 -2.95 -3.58 -1.04
N PHE A 15 -3.95 -3.74 -1.91
CA PHE A 15 -3.72 -3.79 -3.35
C PHE A 15 -3.16 -2.48 -3.90
N THR A 16 -3.61 -1.34 -3.38
CA THR A 16 -3.12 -0.03 -3.80
C THR A 16 -1.67 0.18 -3.36
N ALA A 17 -1.31 -0.19 -2.13
CA ALA A 17 0.06 -0.15 -1.67
C ALA A 17 1.00 -1.07 -2.47
N LEU A 18 0.55 -2.28 -2.83
CA LEU A 18 1.30 -3.20 -3.68
C LEU A 18 1.48 -2.63 -5.09
N LEU A 19 0.41 -2.10 -5.69
CA LEU A 19 0.47 -1.43 -6.99
C LEU A 19 1.39 -0.22 -6.95
N GLY A 20 1.33 0.60 -5.90
CA GLY A 20 2.19 1.77 -5.75
C GLY A 20 3.65 1.41 -5.57
N SER A 21 3.93 0.38 -4.77
CA SER A 21 5.27 -0.18 -4.61
C SER A 21 5.81 -0.70 -5.94
N TYR A 22 4.98 -1.42 -6.70
CA TYR A 22 5.34 -1.95 -8.02
C TYR A 22 5.58 -0.83 -9.04
N LEU A 23 4.71 0.18 -9.08
CA LEU A 23 4.88 1.34 -9.96
C LEU A 23 6.17 2.08 -9.62
N PHE A 24 6.45 2.26 -8.33
CA PHE A 24 7.67 2.91 -7.86
C PHE A 24 8.92 2.14 -8.32
N ILE A 25 8.96 0.82 -8.12
CA ILE A 25 10.08 0.00 -8.59
C ILE A 25 10.24 0.12 -10.12
N LYS A 26 9.16 0.02 -10.88
CA LYS A 26 9.25 0.04 -12.35
C LYS A 26 9.66 1.40 -12.92
N PHE A 27 9.20 2.51 -12.34
CA PHE A 27 9.47 3.86 -12.86
C PHE A 27 10.74 4.49 -12.29
N PHE A 28 11.05 4.25 -11.02
CA PHE A 28 12.17 4.91 -10.33
C PHE A 28 13.41 4.03 -10.19
N THR A 29 13.32 2.73 -10.45
CA THR A 29 14.50 1.85 -10.47
C THR A 29 14.70 1.20 -11.84
N ASN A 30 15.94 1.23 -12.34
CA ASN A 30 16.39 0.50 -13.53
C ASN A 30 16.64 -1.01 -13.26
N PHE A 31 16.06 -1.55 -12.19
CA PHE A 31 16.27 -2.95 -11.78
C PHE A 31 15.28 -3.87 -12.49
N ASP A 32 15.78 -4.94 -13.11
CA ASP A 32 14.95 -6.08 -13.50
C ASP A 32 14.24 -6.65 -12.27
N ILE A 33 12.93 -6.87 -12.37
CA ILE A 33 12.02 -7.24 -11.27
C ILE A 33 12.53 -8.47 -10.50
N SER A 34 13.23 -9.40 -11.16
CA SER A 34 13.76 -10.63 -10.57
C SER A 34 14.97 -10.40 -9.66
N THR A 35 15.86 -9.47 -10.00
CA THR A 35 17.08 -9.16 -9.24
C THR A 35 16.85 -8.03 -8.24
N GLY A 36 15.94 -7.10 -8.57
CA GLY A 36 15.58 -5.96 -7.73
C GLY A 36 14.97 -6.39 -6.40
N ILE A 37 13.96 -7.26 -6.41
CA ILE A 37 13.24 -7.66 -5.18
C ILE A 37 14.17 -8.35 -4.16
N ARG A 38 15.08 -9.20 -4.64
CA ARG A 38 16.04 -9.91 -3.77
C ARG A 38 17.08 -8.96 -3.18
N THR A 39 17.62 -8.06 -3.99
CA THR A 39 18.59 -7.05 -3.54
C THR A 39 17.94 -6.03 -2.60
N ILE A 40 16.71 -5.60 -2.87
CA ILE A 40 15.94 -4.67 -2.01
C ILE A 40 15.65 -5.30 -0.65
N LYS A 41 15.37 -6.62 -0.62
CA LYS A 41 15.16 -7.38 0.62
C LYS A 41 16.47 -7.54 1.40
N GLU A 42 17.58 -7.83 0.73
CA GLU A 42 18.90 -7.96 1.36
C GLU A 42 19.45 -6.63 1.89
N MET A 43 19.11 -5.51 1.25
CA MET A 43 19.54 -4.17 1.66
C MET A 43 18.62 -3.48 2.69
N GLY A 44 17.53 -4.13 3.13
CA GLY A 44 16.57 -3.53 4.07
C GLY A 44 15.76 -2.36 3.49
N TYR A 45 15.71 -2.21 2.16
CA TYR A 45 14.95 -1.14 1.50
C TYR A 45 13.47 -1.48 1.33
N LEU A 46 13.05 -2.71 1.62
CA LEU A 46 11.66 -3.17 1.52
C LEU A 46 10.69 -2.24 2.26
N GLY A 47 11.00 -1.88 3.51
CA GLY A 47 10.16 -0.98 4.31
C GLY A 47 9.97 0.37 3.62
N LYS A 48 11.05 0.96 3.08
CA LYS A 48 10.99 2.26 2.40
C LYS A 48 10.13 2.22 1.15
N ILE A 49 10.20 1.14 0.37
CA ILE A 49 9.38 0.99 -0.84
C ILE A 49 7.91 0.82 -0.48
N ILE A 50 7.61 0.03 0.55
CA ILE A 50 6.23 -0.16 1.03
C ILE A 50 5.67 1.18 1.52
N THR A 51 6.44 1.99 2.27
CA THR A 51 6.02 3.32 2.71
C THR A 51 5.69 4.24 1.52
N ILE A 52 6.52 4.25 0.48
CA ILE A 52 6.24 5.02 -0.73
C ILE A 52 5.00 4.47 -1.45
N GLY A 53 4.85 3.15 -1.54
CA GLY A 53 3.67 2.50 -2.11
C GLY A 53 2.37 2.88 -1.39
N THR A 54 2.37 2.87 -0.06
CA THR A 54 1.22 3.28 0.76
C THR A 54 0.86 4.76 0.61
N THR A 55 1.72 5.60 0.03
CA THR A 55 1.36 7.00 -0.26
C THR A 55 0.21 7.08 -1.28
N LEU A 56 0.07 6.09 -2.18
CA LEU A 56 -1.09 6.02 -3.09
C LEU A 56 -2.40 5.68 -2.36
N ASP A 57 -2.34 5.07 -1.18
CA ASP A 57 -3.54 4.80 -0.38
C ASP A 57 -4.20 6.09 0.09
N LEU A 58 -3.43 7.18 0.27
CA LEU A 58 -3.99 8.50 0.57
C LEU A 58 -4.87 9.03 -0.58
N ALA A 59 -4.44 8.82 -1.83
CA ALA A 59 -5.24 9.21 -2.99
C ALA A 59 -6.54 8.40 -3.05
N VAL A 60 -6.46 7.09 -2.84
CA VAL A 60 -7.64 6.21 -2.81
C VAL A 60 -8.57 6.55 -1.64
N PHE A 61 -8.00 6.86 -0.48
CA PHE A 61 -8.74 7.30 0.70
C PHE A 61 -9.53 8.58 0.41
N LEU A 62 -8.91 9.60 -0.19
CA LEU A 62 -9.58 10.85 -0.55
C LEU A 62 -10.69 10.63 -1.59
N ILE A 63 -10.47 9.77 -2.59
CA ILE A 63 -11.49 9.41 -3.58
C ILE A 63 -12.69 8.73 -2.93
N LEU A 64 -12.44 7.79 -2.01
CA LEU A 64 -13.50 7.08 -1.27
C LEU A 64 -14.30 8.02 -0.37
N LEU A 65 -13.62 8.96 0.30
CA LEU A 65 -14.27 9.98 1.13
C LEU A 65 -15.17 10.87 0.28
N ASN A 66 -14.69 11.33 -0.88
CA ASN A 66 -15.48 12.16 -1.81
C ASN A 66 -16.68 11.42 -2.43
N ARG A 67 -16.68 10.07 -2.38
CA ARG A 67 -17.78 9.21 -2.84
C ARG A 67 -18.75 8.80 -1.72
N ASN A 68 -18.66 9.42 -0.53
CA ASN A 68 -19.43 9.06 0.66
C ASN A 68 -19.25 7.58 1.09
N LYS A 69 -18.09 6.97 0.80
CA LYS A 69 -17.75 5.58 1.16
C LYS A 69 -16.89 5.54 2.42
N GLU A 70 -17.38 6.12 3.51
CA GLU A 70 -16.62 6.28 4.76
C GLU A 70 -16.16 4.95 5.36
N MET A 71 -17.03 3.92 5.40
CA MET A 71 -16.68 2.61 5.95
C MET A 71 -15.53 1.94 5.18
N MET A 72 -15.51 2.10 3.87
CA MET A 72 -14.45 1.61 3.00
C MET A 72 -13.16 2.43 3.18
N ALA A 73 -13.27 3.75 3.30
CA ALA A 73 -12.13 4.63 3.57
C ALA A 73 -11.45 4.30 4.92
N ARG A 74 -12.23 3.97 5.95
CA ARG A 74 -11.71 3.46 7.23
C ARG A 74 -10.96 2.14 7.07
N GLY A 75 -11.44 1.25 6.20
CA GLY A 75 -10.73 0.02 5.83
C GLY A 75 -9.37 0.28 5.20
N VAL A 76 -9.28 1.26 4.28
CA VAL A 76 -8.01 1.67 3.66
C VAL A 76 -7.03 2.20 4.70
N ILE A 77 -7.48 3.04 5.64
CA ILE A 77 -6.64 3.52 6.75
C ILE A 77 -6.11 2.35 7.58
N LEU A 78 -6.94 1.35 7.89
CA LEU A 78 -6.48 0.17 8.62
C LEU A 78 -5.36 -0.56 7.84
N ALA A 79 -5.47 -0.67 6.52
CA ALA A 79 -4.44 -1.28 5.69
C ALA A 79 -3.10 -0.52 5.80
N VAL A 80 -3.15 0.82 5.73
CA VAL A 80 -1.96 1.68 5.90
C VAL A 80 -1.31 1.44 7.27
N ILE A 81 -2.11 1.39 8.35
CA ILE A 81 -1.59 1.14 9.70
C ILE A 81 -0.92 -0.23 9.79
N VAL A 82 -1.57 -1.28 9.28
CA VAL A 82 -1.03 -2.65 9.31
C VAL A 82 0.27 -2.74 8.50
N LEU A 83 0.32 -2.12 7.33
CA LEU A 83 1.52 -2.06 6.50
C LEU A 83 2.64 -1.28 7.20
N ALA A 84 2.34 -0.12 7.79
CA ALA A 84 3.31 0.68 8.54
C ALA A 84 3.92 -0.10 9.71
N VAL A 85 3.09 -0.78 10.52
CA VAL A 85 3.59 -1.64 11.61
C VAL A 85 4.44 -2.79 11.06
N SER A 86 4.02 -3.39 9.94
CA SER A 86 4.79 -4.46 9.29
C SER A 86 6.17 -3.98 8.81
N THR A 87 6.28 -2.74 8.32
CA THR A 87 7.58 -2.16 7.90
C THR A 87 8.54 -1.90 9.05
N ILE A 88 8.07 -1.83 10.29
CA ILE A 88 8.94 -1.67 11.47
C ILE A 88 9.53 -3.02 11.88
N ILE A 89 8.82 -4.12 11.60
CA ILE A 89 9.23 -5.48 11.98
C ILE A 89 10.21 -6.10 10.96
N ILE A 90 10.10 -5.68 9.69
CA ILE A 90 10.93 -6.15 8.56
C ILE A 90 12.22 -5.33 8.46
#